data_AF-A0A7X1WJI2-F1
#
_entry.id   AF-A0A7X1WJI2-F1
#
_cell.length_a   1.000
_cell.length_b   1.000
_cell.length_c   1.000
_cell.angle_alpha   90.00
_cell.angle_beta   90.00
_cell.angle_gamma   90.00
#
_symmetry.space_group_name_H-M   'P 1'
#
loop_
_entity.id
_entity.type
_entity.pdbx_description
1 polymer ?
#
loop_
_entity_poly.entity_id
_entity_poly.type
_entity_poly.pdbx_seq_one_letter_code
_entity_poly.pdbx_strand_id
1 'polypeptide(L)'
;MNACVIKLDQQRLYTDLPASLVRELLSDVLARYESFFTFSEPVYPDGQPELLYEVLFNGYGLKPCGATVGIEVVDLRALRVEASASPNDQWKDVFAGRILAATFASTINCP
;
A
#
# COMPACT_ATOMS: atom_id res chain seq x y z
N MET A 1 1.25 -18.78 -13.78
CA MET A 1 2.11 -18.20 -12.72
C MET A 1 1.39 -16.97 -12.23
N ASN A 2 0.97 -16.93 -10.97
CA ASN A 2 0.14 -15.86 -10.42
C ASN A 2 0.97 -14.91 -9.54
N ALA A 3 2.17 -14.55 -9.97
CA ALA A 3 3.03 -13.59 -9.28
C ALA A 3 2.93 -12.22 -9.95
N CYS A 4 3.19 -11.16 -9.18
CA CYS A 4 3.33 -9.82 -9.74
C CYS A 4 4.49 -9.06 -9.08
N VAL A 5 4.91 -8.00 -9.76
CA VAL A 5 5.88 -7.03 -9.25
C VAL A 5 5.18 -5.72 -8.99
N ILE A 6 5.37 -5.17 -7.80
CA ILE A 6 4.85 -3.87 -7.42
C ILE A 6 5.99 -2.87 -7.56
N LYS A 7 5.76 -1.77 -8.28
CA LYS A 7 6.79 -0.79 -8.62
C LYS A 7 6.42 0.58 -8.06
N LEU A 8 7.42 1.25 -7.47
CA LEU A 8 7.41 2.68 -7.18
C LEU A 8 8.71 3.28 -7.72
N ASP A 9 8.63 4.05 -8.80
CA ASP A 9 9.80 4.62 -9.49
C ASP A 9 10.86 3.56 -9.86
N GLN A 10 12.01 3.56 -9.19
CA GLN A 10 13.09 2.57 -9.38
C GLN A 10 13.00 1.36 -8.42
N GLN A 11 12.16 1.46 -7.39
CA GLN A 11 11.97 0.44 -6.38
C GLN A 11 10.96 -0.60 -6.85
N ARG A 12 11.17 -1.86 -6.46
CA ARG A 12 10.37 -3.00 -6.88
C ARG A 12 10.23 -4.02 -5.76
N LEU A 13 9.02 -4.53 -5.57
CA LEU A 13 8.69 -5.59 -4.63
C LEU A 13 8.11 -6.79 -5.39
N TYR A 14 8.52 -8.00 -5.01
CA TYR A 14 7.96 -9.25 -5.52
C TYR A 14 6.88 -9.79 -4.58
N THR A 15 5.83 -10.35 -5.16
CA THR A 15 4.83 -11.14 -4.43
C THR A 15 4.28 -12.28 -5.29
N ASP A 16 3.96 -13.40 -4.63
CA ASP A 16 3.26 -14.54 -5.23
C ASP A 16 1.74 -14.31 -5.35
N LEU A 17 1.27 -13.10 -4.99
CA LEU A 17 -0.11 -12.69 -5.22
C LEU A 17 -0.31 -12.23 -6.68
N PRO A 18 -1.44 -12.59 -7.30
CA PRO A 18 -1.83 -12.02 -8.59
C PRO A 18 -2.12 -10.53 -8.44
N ALA A 19 -1.94 -9.77 -9.54
CA ALA A 19 -2.12 -8.32 -9.53
C ALA A 19 -3.52 -7.87 -9.08
N SER A 20 -4.56 -8.67 -9.32
CA SER A 20 -5.92 -8.39 -8.82
C SER A 20 -5.98 -8.37 -7.29
N LEU A 21 -5.41 -9.39 -6.63
CA LEU A 21 -5.37 -9.45 -5.17
C LEU A 21 -4.46 -8.38 -4.57
N VAL A 22 -3.40 -7.99 -5.29
CA VAL A 22 -2.59 -6.83 -4.89
C VAL A 22 -3.40 -5.54 -4.94
N ARG A 23 -4.22 -5.33 -5.99
CA ARG A 23 -5.10 -4.15 -6.05
C ARG A 23 -6.12 -4.14 -4.92
N GLU A 24 -6.71 -5.30 -4.60
CA GLU A 24 -7.61 -5.45 -3.45
C GLU A 24 -6.91 -5.10 -2.13
N LEU A 25 -5.69 -5.62 -1.92
CA LEU A 25 -4.87 -5.30 -0.76
C LEU A 25 -4.55 -3.80 -0.66
N LEU A 26 -4.16 -3.17 -1.77
CA LEU A 26 -3.85 -1.74 -1.81
C LEU A 26 -5.09 -0.89 -1.45
N SER A 27 -6.25 -1.23 -2.00
CA SER A 27 -7.52 -0.59 -1.67
C SER A 27 -7.93 -0.79 -0.21
N ASP A 28 -7.62 -1.96 0.37
CA ASP A 28 -7.87 -2.26 1.78
C ASP A 28 -6.99 -1.42 2.71
N VAL A 29 -5.68 -1.38 2.43
CA VAL A 29 -4.70 -0.56 3.15
C VAL A 29 -5.12 0.91 3.13
N LEU A 30 -5.53 1.40 1.96
CA LEU A 30 -5.97 2.78 1.80
C LEU A 30 -7.23 3.06 2.62
N ALA A 31 -8.24 2.19 2.58
CA ALA A 31 -9.45 2.34 3.39
C ALA A 31 -9.16 2.41 4.89
N ARG A 32 -8.24 1.57 5.38
CA ARG A 32 -7.84 1.58 6.80
C ARG A 32 -7.12 2.86 7.17
N TYR A 33 -6.25 3.37 6.30
CA TYR A 33 -5.57 4.63 6.54
C TYR A 33 -6.54 5.81 6.58
N GLU A 34 -7.38 5.92 5.55
CA GLU A 34 -8.36 7.00 5.43
C GLU A 34 -9.39 6.99 6.57
N SER A 35 -9.66 5.82 7.16
CA SER A 35 -10.55 5.71 8.33
C SER A 35 -10.08 6.48 9.57
N PHE A 36 -8.79 6.85 9.64
CA PHE A 36 -8.28 7.72 10.70
C PHE A 36 -8.72 9.18 10.55
N PHE A 37 -9.11 9.60 9.34
CA PHE A 37 -9.45 10.99 9.01
C PHE A 37 -10.97 11.25 9.05
N THR A 38 -11.69 10.69 10.02
CA THR A 38 -13.17 10.66 10.12
C THR A 38 -13.91 11.94 9.71
N PHE A 39 -13.33 13.13 9.95
CA PHE A 39 -13.95 14.43 9.66
C PHE A 39 -13.06 15.37 8.84
N SER A 40 -12.04 14.84 8.16
CA SER A 40 -11.06 15.62 7.40
C SER A 40 -10.69 14.90 6.10
N GLU A 41 -10.23 15.65 5.11
CA GLU A 41 -9.63 15.01 3.94
C GLU A 41 -8.36 14.25 4.34
N PRO A 42 -8.14 13.03 3.81
CA PRO A 42 -6.91 12.29 4.04
C PRO A 42 -5.70 13.06 3.53
N VAL A 43 -4.66 13.15 4.37
CA VAL A 43 -3.39 13.78 4.01
C VAL A 43 -2.33 12.70 3.90
N TYR A 44 -1.56 12.70 2.82
CA TYR A 44 -0.44 11.78 2.62
C TYR A 44 0.86 12.58 2.62
N PRO A 45 1.63 12.58 3.72
CA PRO A 45 2.82 13.45 3.86
C PRO A 45 3.82 13.34 2.70
N ASP A 46 4.13 12.11 2.31
CA ASP A 46 5.08 11.81 1.23
C ASP A 46 4.37 11.41 -0.09
N GLY A 47 3.04 11.25 -0.05
CA GLY A 47 2.23 10.78 -1.17
C GLY A 47 1.55 9.42 -0.93
N GLN A 48 0.41 9.21 -1.59
CA GLN A 48 -0.33 7.95 -1.50
C GLN A 48 0.49 6.74 -2.01
N PRO A 49 1.21 6.81 -3.14
CA PRO A 49 2.06 5.71 -3.62
C PRO A 49 3.15 5.30 -2.61
N GLU A 50 3.76 6.28 -1.94
CA GLU A 50 4.80 6.10 -0.93
C GLU A 50 4.29 5.36 0.29
N LEU A 51 3.13 5.79 0.83
CA LEU A 51 2.47 5.10 1.94
C LEU A 51 2.18 3.64 1.58
N LEU A 52 1.60 3.40 0.40
CA LEU A 52 1.26 2.05 -0.05
C LEU A 52 2.51 1.18 -0.20
N TYR A 53 3.59 1.71 -0.77
CA TYR A 53 4.85 0.99 -0.89
C TYR A 53 5.44 0.65 0.48
N GLU A 54 5.48 1.62 1.39
CA GLU A 54 6.02 1.46 2.75
C GLU A 54 5.27 0.39 3.54
N VAL A 55 3.93 0.40 3.45
CA VAL A 55 3.09 -0.62 4.08
C VAL A 55 3.34 -2.01 3.49
N LEU A 56 3.50 -2.12 2.17
CA LEU A 56 3.83 -3.40 1.53
C LEU A 56 5.21 -3.91 1.94
N PHE A 57 6.22 -3.03 1.98
CA PHE A 57 7.59 -3.39 2.27
C PHE A 57 7.80 -3.70 3.76
N ASN A 58 7.45 -2.76 4.64
CA ASN A 58 7.72 -2.85 6.09
C ASN A 58 6.54 -3.41 6.90
N GLY A 59 5.31 -3.33 6.40
CA GLY A 59 4.14 -3.91 7.03
C GLY A 59 3.97 -5.38 6.67
N TYR A 60 3.78 -5.67 5.39
CA TYR A 60 3.57 -7.03 4.89
C TYR A 60 4.87 -7.79 4.57
N GLY A 61 6.03 -7.14 4.65
CA GLY A 61 7.33 -7.80 4.53
C GLY A 61 7.71 -8.26 3.12
N LEU A 62 7.10 -7.66 2.07
CA LEU A 62 7.39 -8.01 0.68
C LEU A 62 8.88 -7.78 0.36
N LYS A 63 9.44 -8.64 -0.49
CA LYS A 63 10.89 -8.62 -0.75
C LYS A 63 11.23 -7.78 -1.98
N PRO A 64 12.32 -6.99 -1.93
CA PRO A 64 12.76 -6.23 -3.07
C PRO A 64 13.28 -7.16 -4.17
N CYS A 65 13.09 -6.79 -5.43
CA CYS A 65 13.51 -7.61 -6.57
C CYS A 65 14.14 -6.81 -7.71
N GLY A 66 15.04 -7.44 -8.46
CA GLY A 66 15.79 -6.80 -9.57
C GLY A 66 15.28 -7.12 -10.97
N ALA A 67 14.57 -8.23 -11.17
CA ALA A 67 14.17 -8.72 -12.49
C ALA A 67 12.64 -8.79 -12.65
N THR A 68 12.12 -8.34 -13.79
CA THR A 68 10.69 -8.24 -14.08
C THR A 68 10.28 -8.92 -15.39
N VAL A 69 11.14 -9.75 -15.99
CA VAL A 69 10.87 -10.32 -17.32
C VAL A 69 9.73 -11.33 -17.23
N GLY A 70 8.61 -11.05 -17.91
CA GLY A 70 7.47 -11.95 -18.02
C GLY A 70 6.51 -11.95 -16.81
N ILE A 71 6.67 -11.01 -15.86
CA ILE A 71 5.81 -10.87 -14.68
C ILE A 71 4.98 -9.59 -14.81
N GLU A 72 3.70 -9.66 -14.47
CA GLU A 72 2.82 -8.48 -14.46
C GLU A 72 3.33 -7.42 -13.47
N VAL A 73 3.30 -6.15 -13.88
CA VAL A 73 3.77 -5.04 -13.07
C VAL A 73 2.61 -4.15 -12.63
N VAL A 74 2.47 -3.96 -11.33
CA VAL A 74 1.58 -2.98 -10.70
C VAL A 74 2.40 -1.72 -10.41
N ASP A 75 2.28 -0.70 -11.25
CA ASP A 75 2.99 0.58 -11.07
C ASP A 75 2.15 1.51 -10.18
N LEU A 76 2.63 1.79 -8.96
CA LEU A 76 1.95 2.62 -7.98
C LEU A 76 1.85 4.10 -8.40
N ARG A 77 2.71 4.59 -9.31
CA ARG A 77 2.60 5.96 -9.84
C ARG A 77 1.51 6.08 -10.90
N ALA A 78 1.32 5.03 -11.69
CA ALA A 78 0.32 5.01 -12.76
C ALA A 78 -1.06 4.53 -12.27
N LEU A 79 -1.09 3.79 -11.16
CA LEU A 79 -2.31 3.23 -10.60
C LEU A 79 -3.03 4.26 -9.72
N ARG A 80 -4.26 4.59 -10.10
CA ARG A 80 -5.20 5.26 -9.20
C ARG A 80 -5.84 4.21 -8.28
N VAL A 81 -5.37 4.14 -7.04
CA VAL A 81 -5.97 3.29 -6.00
C VAL A 81 -7.05 4.08 -5.28
N GLU A 82 -8.22 3.47 -5.10
CA GLU A 82 -9.33 4.02 -4.34
C GLU A 82 -9.59 3.15 -3.12
N ALA A 83 -10.00 3.77 -2.01
CA ALA A 83 -10.29 3.08 -0.77
C ALA A 83 -11.44 2.08 -0.96
N SER A 84 -11.26 0.87 -0.46
CA SER A 84 -12.33 -0.12 -0.42
C SER A 84 -13.49 0.38 0.45
N ALA A 85 -14.73 0.30 -0.06
CA ALA A 85 -15.93 0.55 0.72
C ALA A 85 -16.19 -0.52 1.80
N SER A 86 -15.51 -1.66 1.71
CA SER A 86 -15.67 -2.79 2.63
C SER A 86 -14.31 -3.48 2.81
N PRO A 87 -13.45 -2.97 3.71
CA PRO A 87 -12.15 -3.57 3.96
C PRO A 87 -12.32 -5.01 4.51
N ASN A 88 -11.57 -5.93 3.93
CA ASN A 88 -11.58 -7.35 4.23
C ASN A 88 -10.59 -7.67 5.36
N ASP A 89 -11.05 -8.39 6.38
CA ASP A 89 -10.24 -8.80 7.52
C ASP A 89 -9.06 -9.73 7.14
N GLN A 90 -9.10 -10.39 5.97
CA GLN A 90 -7.97 -11.20 5.49
C GLN A 90 -6.68 -10.38 5.31
N TRP A 91 -6.81 -9.08 5.05
CA TRP A 91 -5.69 -8.17 4.85
C TRP A 91 -5.27 -7.46 6.14
N LYS A 92 -5.95 -7.70 7.26
CA LYS A 92 -5.63 -7.05 8.52
C LYS A 92 -4.29 -7.55 9.04
N ASP A 93 -3.32 -6.66 9.12
CA ASP A 93 -1.99 -6.93 9.67
C ASP A 93 -1.59 -5.87 10.72
N VAL A 94 -0.97 -6.33 11.81
CA VAL A 94 -0.59 -5.47 12.94
C VAL A 94 0.56 -4.54 12.59
N PHE A 95 1.53 -4.99 11.80
CA PHE A 95 2.67 -4.17 11.39
C PHE A 95 2.25 -3.13 10.37
N ALA A 96 1.42 -3.51 9.40
CA ALA A 96 0.77 -2.57 8.49
C ALA A 96 -0.01 -1.51 9.29
N GLY A 97 -0.85 -1.92 10.25
CA GLY A 97 -1.61 -1.00 11.09
C GLY A 97 -0.76 -0.01 11.89
N ARG A 98 0.42 -0.45 12.37
CA ARG A 98 1.37 0.43 13.07
C ARG A 98 1.95 1.51 12.15
N ILE A 99 2.32 1.14 10.92
CA ILE A 99 2.83 2.09 9.92
C ILE A 99 1.75 3.12 9.56
N LEU A 100 0.51 2.65 9.33
CA LEU A 100 -0.60 3.53 9.02
C LEU A 100 -0.89 4.51 10.16
N ALA A 101 -0.94 4.03 11.41
CA ALA A 101 -1.16 4.88 12.58
C ALA A 101 -0.01 5.88 12.80
N ALA A 102 1.25 5.46 12.61
CA ALA A 102 2.41 6.34 12.71
C ALA A 102 2.40 7.44 11.64
N THR A 103 2.03 7.08 10.40
CA THR A 103 1.89 8.04 9.30
C THR A 103 0.74 9.02 9.57
N PHE A 104 -0.39 8.54 10.08
CA PHE A 104 -1.48 9.43 10.49
C PHE A 104 -1.02 10.40 11.60
N ALA A 105 -0.33 9.89 12.62
CA ALA A 105 0.16 10.72 13.72
C ALA A 105 1.15 11.79 13.25
N SER A 106 1.93 11.56 12.19
CA SER A 106 2.82 12.60 11.66
C SER A 106 2.06 13.76 11.01
N THR A 107 0.85 13.54 10.49
CA THR A 107 0.00 14.61 9.93
C THR A 107 -0.52 15.58 10.99
N ILE A 108 -0.64 15.15 12.25
CA ILE A 108 -1.15 15.97 13.35
C ILE A 108 -0.02 16.68 14.09
N ASN A 109 1.18 16.08 14.12
CA ASN A 109 2.30 16.55 14.93
C ASN A 109 3.25 17.52 14.19
N CYS A 110 2.84 18.07 13.05
CA CYS A 110 3.59 19.16 12.41
C CYS A 110 3.29 20.50 13.11
N PRO A 111 4.31 21.21 13.65
CA PRO A 111 4.14 22.53 14.27
C PRO A 111 3.75 23.62 13.28
#